data_AF-A0A286FSY9-F1
#
_entry.id   AF-A0A286FSY9-F1
#
_cell.length_a   1.000
_cell.length_b   1.000
_cell.length_c   1.000
_cell.angle_alpha   90.00
_cell.angle_beta   90.00
_cell.angle_gamma   90.00
#
_symmetry.space_group_name_H-M   'P 1'
#
loop_
_entity.id
_entity.type
_entity.pdbx_description
1 polymer ?
#
loop_
_entity_poly.entity_id
_entity_poly.type
_entity_poly.pdbx_seq_one_letter_code
_entity_poly.pdbx_strand_id
1 'polypeptide(L)'
;MAATGADRTSTTGRRGVGPLQWAAASLVTLAACAAVVVFFTTEVCDQQMASNGNVVRVCRHPQMTDPPMVVLGLVILVLLGVFFSEISGFGITLKRQVEEARSAAQEAIRETREVEARHQETTDDLADGVREALSRAQPGQAAVSAPTDPVGRLAARYNEIRWTMSSGRARTQAMSDVVDEMIGLLRGARDFDVESHLHSDDRGLRLAAAAYLYANPDPAWGRALAEAAVAEDKPFNEYWALKALREVFRGHCEYLDEETRALLQRRMNQMLPGTDRAGQIRKLLHDCPARSGGQAAV
;
A
#
# COMPACT_ATOMS: atom_id res chain seq x y z
N MET A 1 -10.28 44.23 5.09
CA MET A 1 -9.80 44.22 6.49
C MET A 1 -9.03 42.94 6.71
N ALA A 2 -7.82 43.12 7.22
CA ALA A 2 -6.73 42.15 7.28
C ALA A 2 -6.91 41.11 8.40
N ALA A 3 -6.34 39.92 8.18
CA ALA A 3 -5.50 39.23 9.17
C ALA A 3 -4.76 38.06 8.49
N THR A 4 -3.60 38.41 7.92
CA THR A 4 -2.45 37.53 7.72
C THR A 4 -1.86 37.09 9.07
N GLY A 5 -1.44 35.83 9.17
CA GLY A 5 -0.56 35.36 10.25
C GLY A 5 -0.46 33.82 10.21
N ALA A 6 0.67 33.18 10.39
CA ALA A 6 2.04 33.64 10.50
C ALA A 6 2.93 32.42 10.19
N ASP A 7 4.06 32.74 9.56
CA ASP A 7 5.16 31.87 9.15
C ASP A 7 5.76 31.10 10.33
N ARG A 8 5.91 29.77 10.22
CA ARG A 8 6.69 28.96 11.16
C ARG A 8 8.08 28.75 10.58
N THR A 9 8.96 29.66 10.96
CA THR A 9 10.39 29.63 10.73
C THR A 9 11.01 28.31 11.22
N SER A 10 11.75 27.71 10.29
CA SER A 10 12.70 26.61 10.45
C SER A 10 13.71 26.85 11.59
N THR A 11 13.60 26.08 12.67
CA THR A 11 14.66 25.89 13.65
C THR A 11 15.66 24.87 13.12
N THR A 12 16.64 25.31 12.33
CA THR A 12 17.87 24.55 12.11
C THR A 12 18.65 24.50 13.41
N GLY A 13 18.40 23.47 14.21
CA GLY A 13 19.16 23.15 15.40
C GLY A 13 20.61 22.88 15.04
N ARG A 14 21.48 23.86 15.29
CA ARG A 14 22.93 23.66 15.38
C ARG A 14 23.17 22.67 16.53
N ARG A 15 23.34 21.39 16.20
CA ARG A 15 23.86 20.40 17.15
C ARG A 15 25.27 20.83 17.52
N GLY A 16 25.44 21.32 18.74
CA GLY A 16 26.74 21.61 19.31
C GLY A 16 27.55 20.32 19.33
N VAL A 17 28.62 20.29 18.53
CA VAL A 17 29.60 19.21 18.51
C VAL A 17 30.31 19.26 19.86
N GLY A 18 30.14 18.20 20.67
CA GLY A 18 30.66 18.18 22.04
C GLY A 18 32.19 18.29 22.07
N PRO A 19 32.80 18.83 23.14
CA PRO A 19 34.25 18.99 23.26
C PRO A 19 35.03 17.67 23.09
N LEU A 20 34.40 16.53 23.40
CA LEU A 20 34.97 15.19 23.18
C LEU A 20 35.11 14.81 21.70
N GLN A 21 34.21 15.23 20.82
CA GLN A 21 34.30 14.96 19.38
C GLN A 21 35.47 15.72 18.73
N TRP A 22 35.79 16.91 19.23
CA TRP A 22 36.95 17.67 18.77
C TRP A 22 38.28 17.02 19.17
N ALA A 23 38.36 16.45 20.37
CA ALA A 23 39.54 15.70 20.82
C ALA A 23 39.77 14.45 19.96
N ALA A 24 38.70 13.70 19.69
CA ALA A 24 38.69 12.52 18.83
C ALA A 24 39.15 12.82 17.38
N ALA A 25 38.58 13.84 16.75
CA ALA A 25 38.95 14.24 15.39
C ALA A 25 40.42 14.70 15.32
N SER A 26 40.89 15.40 16.36
CA SER A 26 42.29 15.84 16.45
C SER A 26 43.26 14.66 16.60
N LEU A 27 42.91 13.64 17.39
CA LEU A 27 43.73 12.44 17.57
C LEU A 27 43.87 11.63 16.27
N VAL A 28 42.77 11.43 15.53
CA VAL A 28 42.78 10.71 14.24
C VAL A 28 43.61 11.48 13.21
N THR A 29 43.46 12.81 13.15
CA THR A 29 44.23 13.66 12.24
C THR A 29 45.72 13.61 12.58
N LEU A 30 46.08 13.64 13.87
CA LEU A 30 47.46 13.48 14.32
C LEU A 30 48.04 12.11 13.95
N ALA A 31 47.28 11.03 14.13
CA ALA A 31 47.71 9.68 13.76
C ALA A 31 47.92 9.54 12.24
N ALA A 32 47.02 10.12 11.43
CA ALA A 32 47.16 10.15 9.97
C ALA A 32 48.37 10.98 9.51
N CYS A 33 48.60 12.16 10.11
CA CYS A 33 49.79 12.95 9.82
C CYS A 33 51.07 12.23 10.22
N ALA A 34 51.10 11.56 11.38
CA ALA A 34 52.25 10.77 11.81
C ALA A 34 52.53 9.61 10.84
N ALA A 35 51.49 8.94 10.35
CA ALA A 35 51.59 7.89 9.34
C ALA A 35 52.24 8.39 8.04
N VAL A 36 51.82 9.55 7.56
CA VAL A 36 52.37 10.18 6.36
C VAL A 36 53.84 10.56 6.57
N VAL A 37 54.19 11.16 7.71
CA VAL A 37 55.58 11.54 8.01
C VAL A 37 56.49 10.32 8.09
N VAL A 38 56.07 9.25 8.77
CA VAL A 38 56.86 8.01 8.86
C VAL A 38 57.11 7.42 7.46
N PHE A 39 56.07 7.37 6.62
CA PHE A 39 56.18 6.85 5.26
C PHE A 39 57.26 7.56 4.41
N PHE A 40 57.41 8.88 4.57
CA PHE A 40 58.39 9.66 3.79
C PHE A 40 59.78 9.75 4.43
N THR A 41 59.92 9.44 5.71
CA THR A 41 61.19 9.61 6.44
C THR A 41 61.94 8.30 6.70
N THR A 42 61.26 7.15 6.60
CA THR A 42 61.89 5.85 6.86
C THR A 42 62.17 5.08 5.59
N GLU A 43 63.44 4.74 5.37
CA GLU A 43 63.84 3.78 4.33
C GLU A 43 63.94 2.37 4.94
N VAL A 44 63.38 1.39 4.25
CA VAL A 44 63.49 -0.02 4.65
C VAL A 44 64.64 -0.62 3.84
N CYS A 45 65.71 -0.98 4.52
CA CYS A 45 66.88 -1.58 3.91
C CYS A 45 66.89 -3.08 4.15
N ASP A 46 66.84 -3.84 3.05
CA ASP A 46 66.96 -5.29 3.08
C ASP A 46 68.37 -5.73 2.66
N GLN A 47 68.84 -6.84 3.20
CA GLN A 47 70.12 -7.43 2.84
C GLN A 47 69.91 -8.47 1.76
N GLN A 48 70.30 -8.16 0.53
CA GLN A 48 70.24 -9.11 -0.58
C GLN A 48 71.65 -9.64 -0.90
N MET A 49 71.76 -10.93 -1.17
CA MET A 49 73.00 -11.51 -1.66
C MET A 49 73.13 -11.21 -3.16
N ALA A 50 74.17 -10.46 -3.52
CA ALA A 50 74.52 -10.26 -4.91
C ALA A 50 75.05 -11.57 -5.52
N SER A 51 74.96 -11.70 -6.84
CA SER A 51 75.38 -12.90 -7.59
C SER A 51 76.87 -13.27 -7.46
N ASN A 52 77.67 -12.42 -6.81
CA ASN A 52 79.07 -12.62 -6.49
C ASN A 52 79.31 -13.12 -5.03
N GLY A 53 78.25 -13.38 -4.26
CA GLY A 53 78.33 -13.85 -2.87
C GLY A 53 78.48 -12.75 -1.82
N ASN A 54 78.54 -11.47 -2.20
CA ASN A 54 78.57 -10.37 -1.25
C ASN A 54 77.16 -9.91 -0.87
N VAL A 55 76.98 -9.59 0.42
CA VAL A 55 75.73 -9.01 0.92
C VAL A 55 75.72 -7.52 0.60
N VAL A 56 74.77 -7.09 -0.24
CA VAL A 56 74.57 -5.68 -0.55
C VAL A 56 73.27 -5.23 0.11
N ARG A 57 73.35 -4.13 0.86
CA ARG A 57 72.18 -3.51 1.47
C ARG A 57 71.47 -2.67 0.41
N VAL A 58 70.24 -3.05 0.08
CA VAL A 58 69.40 -2.30 -0.87
C VAL A 58 68.28 -1.65 -0.08
N CYS A 59 68.28 -0.33 -0.05
CA CYS A 59 67.22 0.45 0.58
C CYS A 59 66.14 0.75 -0.45
N ARG A 60 64.89 0.46 -0.09
CA ARG A 60 63.71 0.75 -0.90
C ARG A 60 62.69 1.53 -0.09
N HIS A 61 61.81 2.21 -0.81
CA HIS A 61 60.66 2.87 -0.18
C HIS A 61 59.72 1.81 0.43
N PRO A 62 59.11 2.13 1.58
CA PRO A 62 58.22 1.21 2.27
C PRO A 62 57.01 0.81 1.40
N GLN A 63 56.74 -0.48 1.32
CA GLN A 63 55.55 -1.04 0.68
C GLN A 63 54.47 -1.31 1.72
N MET A 64 53.19 -1.37 1.32
CA MET A 64 52.07 -1.60 2.26
C MET A 64 52.21 -2.90 3.09
N THR A 65 53.02 -3.86 2.61
CA THR A 65 53.24 -5.15 3.27
C THR A 65 54.43 -5.14 4.24
N ASP A 66 55.20 -4.06 4.34
CA ASP A 66 56.35 -4.02 5.22
C ASP A 66 55.91 -3.97 6.71
N PRO A 67 56.64 -4.64 7.63
CA PRO A 67 56.26 -4.75 9.05
C PRO A 67 55.82 -3.44 9.74
N PRO A 68 56.48 -2.28 9.56
CA PRO A 68 56.05 -1.04 10.21
C PRO A 68 54.68 -0.54 9.73
N MET A 69 54.33 -0.74 8.45
CA MET A 69 53.03 -0.33 7.91
C MET A 69 51.90 -1.21 8.45
N VAL A 70 52.16 -2.51 8.65
CA VAL A 70 51.20 -3.45 9.26
C VAL A 70 50.94 -3.08 10.72
N VAL A 71 51.99 -2.77 11.49
CA VAL A 71 51.84 -2.34 12.90
C VAL A 71 51.02 -1.07 13.00
N LEU A 72 51.30 -0.08 12.14
CA LEU A 72 50.56 1.18 12.10
C LEU A 72 49.09 0.97 11.74
N GLY A 73 48.80 0.13 10.74
CA GLY A 73 47.43 -0.22 10.36
C GLY A 73 46.66 -0.91 11.50
N LEU A 74 47.32 -1.80 12.25
CA LEU A 74 46.72 -2.45 13.41
C LEU A 74 46.44 -1.47 14.55
N VAL A 75 47.33 -0.52 14.82
CA VAL A 75 47.09 0.54 15.83
C VAL A 75 45.89 1.39 15.44
N ILE A 76 45.76 1.77 14.16
CA ILE A 76 44.61 2.52 13.65
C ILE A 76 43.31 1.70 13.80
N LEU A 77 43.35 0.40 13.48
CA LEU A 77 42.19 -0.49 13.66
C LEU A 77 41.77 -0.63 15.13
N VAL A 78 42.72 -0.76 16.06
CA VAL A 78 42.44 -0.81 17.49
C VAL A 78 41.84 0.51 17.98
N LEU A 79 42.39 1.65 17.54
CA LEU A 79 41.83 2.98 17.87
C LEU A 79 40.42 3.17 17.30
N LEU A 80 40.14 2.68 16.08
CA LEU A 80 38.79 2.68 15.50
C LEU A 80 37.83 1.77 16.27
N GLY A 81 38.29 0.64 16.82
CA GLY A 81 37.48 -0.24 17.66
C GLY A 81 36.96 0.44 18.93
N VAL A 82 37.72 1.38 19.50
CA VAL A 82 37.29 2.20 20.65
C VAL A 82 36.12 3.12 20.29
N PHE A 83 36.08 3.64 19.06
CA PHE A 83 34.94 4.42 18.57
C PHE A 83 33.66 3.59 18.44
N PHE A 84 33.75 2.32 18.04
CA PHE A 84 32.59 1.44 17.96
C PHE A 84 32.08 1.00 19.34
N SER A 85 32.96 0.94 20.34
CA SER A 85 32.57 0.56 21.72
C SER A 85 31.99 1.73 22.52
N GLU A 86 32.37 2.99 22.25
CA GLU A 86 31.75 4.15 22.91
C GLU A 86 30.45 4.66 22.25
N ILE A 87 30.21 4.39 20.96
CA ILE A 87 28.88 4.63 20.35
C ILE A 87 27.85 3.58 20.83
N SER A 88 28.30 2.47 21.44
CA SER A 88 27.44 1.43 22.02
C SER A 88 26.94 1.73 23.45
N GLY A 89 27.10 2.96 23.92
CA GLY A 89 26.62 3.44 25.22
C GLY A 89 25.12 3.76 25.31
N PHE A 90 24.23 3.15 24.52
CA PHE A 90 22.77 3.22 24.74
C PHE A 90 22.04 2.03 24.07
N GLY A 91 21.98 0.88 24.74
CA GLY A 91 21.13 -0.26 24.38
C GLY A 91 19.61 0.00 24.38
N ILE A 92 19.18 1.26 24.55
CA ILE A 92 17.79 1.71 24.62
C ILE A 92 17.40 2.57 23.39
N THR A 93 18.37 3.09 22.64
CA THR A 93 18.09 3.95 21.46
C THR A 93 18.01 3.15 20.18
N LEU A 94 18.70 2.00 20.07
CA LEU A 94 18.62 1.14 18.89
C LEU A 94 17.25 0.46 18.76
N LYS A 95 16.68 -0.04 19.87
CA LYS A 95 15.31 -0.59 19.84
C LYS A 95 14.31 0.48 19.42
N ARG A 96 14.43 1.69 19.96
CA ARG A 96 13.55 2.80 19.61
C ARG A 96 13.72 3.25 18.16
N GLN A 97 14.95 3.37 17.65
CA GLN A 97 15.17 3.73 16.25
C GLN A 97 14.81 2.62 15.28
N VAL A 98 14.93 1.35 15.67
CA VAL A 98 14.44 0.22 14.86
C VAL A 98 12.90 0.16 14.89
N GLU A 99 12.25 0.45 16.02
CA GLU A 99 10.78 0.55 16.11
C GLU A 99 10.28 1.74 15.29
N GLU A 100 10.92 2.90 15.41
CA GLU A 100 10.60 4.11 14.64
C GLU A 100 10.85 3.88 13.14
N ALA A 101 11.98 3.27 12.75
CA ALA A 101 12.27 2.91 11.36
C ALA A 101 11.31 1.83 10.81
N ARG A 102 10.91 0.86 11.64
CA ARG A 102 9.93 -0.17 11.26
C ARG A 102 8.54 0.43 11.09
N SER A 103 8.15 1.35 11.98
CA SER A 103 6.87 2.05 11.88
C SER A 103 6.82 2.95 10.65
N ALA A 104 7.89 3.71 10.38
CA ALA A 104 8.02 4.54 9.19
C ALA A 104 8.08 3.71 7.91
N ALA A 105 8.75 2.55 7.92
CA ALA A 105 8.75 1.64 6.78
C ALA A 105 7.36 1.02 6.54
N GLN A 106 6.63 0.66 7.60
CA GLN A 106 5.26 0.15 7.47
C GLN A 106 4.29 1.23 6.97
N GLU A 107 4.46 2.48 7.40
CA GLU A 107 3.69 3.63 6.92
C GLU A 107 4.01 3.92 5.44
N ALA A 108 5.28 3.95 5.06
CA ALA A 108 5.71 4.10 3.67
C ALA A 108 5.19 2.96 2.78
N ILE A 109 5.20 1.71 3.26
CA ILE A 109 4.61 0.57 2.52
C ILE A 109 3.09 0.74 2.35
N ARG A 110 2.38 1.30 3.34
CA ARG A 110 0.94 1.60 3.21
C ARG A 110 0.70 2.68 2.17
N GLU A 111 1.42 3.79 2.23
CA GLU A 111 1.30 4.88 1.25
C GLU A 111 1.63 4.41 -0.16
N THR A 112 2.71 3.63 -0.32
CA THR A 112 3.11 3.10 -1.64
C THR A 112 2.05 2.16 -2.22
N ARG A 113 1.45 1.30 -1.40
CA ARG A 113 0.36 0.41 -1.83
C ARG A 113 -0.92 1.16 -2.20
N GLU A 114 -1.25 2.23 -1.49
CA GLU A 114 -2.38 3.08 -1.87
C GLU A 114 -2.14 3.79 -3.20
N VAL A 115 -0.92 4.28 -3.43
CA VAL A 115 -0.53 4.91 -4.69
C VAL A 115 -0.55 3.91 -5.84
N GLU A 116 -0.02 2.71 -5.63
CA GLU A 116 -0.02 1.63 -6.62
C GLU A 116 -1.45 1.16 -6.96
N ALA A 117 -2.32 1.00 -5.97
CA ALA A 117 -3.73 0.67 -6.17
C ALA A 117 -4.47 1.77 -6.96
N ARG A 118 -4.19 3.06 -6.68
CA ARG A 118 -4.76 4.19 -7.44
C ARG A 118 -4.27 4.22 -8.88
N HIS A 119 -2.99 3.91 -9.11
CA HIS A 119 -2.44 3.83 -10.47
C HIS A 119 -3.03 2.68 -11.27
N GLN A 120 -3.12 1.48 -10.69
CA GLN A 120 -3.75 0.32 -11.32
C GLN A 120 -5.23 0.58 -11.66
N GLU A 121 -6.00 1.16 -10.73
CA GLU A 121 -7.42 1.48 -10.98
C GLU A 121 -7.57 2.48 -12.15
N THR A 122 -6.67 3.47 -12.24
CA THR A 122 -6.72 4.48 -13.30
C THR A 122 -6.36 3.89 -14.67
N THR A 123 -5.38 2.99 -14.75
CA THR A 123 -5.03 2.33 -16.02
C THR A 123 -6.12 1.39 -16.51
N ASP A 124 -6.75 0.64 -15.59
CA ASP A 124 -7.82 -0.28 -15.94
C ASP A 124 -9.07 0.48 -16.40
N ASP A 125 -9.44 1.55 -15.69
CA ASP A 125 -10.59 2.39 -16.05
C ASP A 125 -10.39 3.04 -17.45
N LEU A 126 -9.16 3.43 -17.80
CA LEU A 126 -8.85 3.95 -19.13
C LEU A 126 -8.95 2.87 -20.22
N ALA A 127 -8.40 1.68 -19.98
CA ALA A 127 -8.45 0.56 -20.93
C ALA A 127 -9.91 0.14 -21.22
N ASP A 128 -10.74 0.11 -20.17
CA ASP A 128 -12.16 -0.18 -20.30
C ASP A 128 -12.90 0.93 -21.06
N GLY A 129 -12.62 2.20 -20.75
CA GLY A 129 -13.19 3.34 -21.48
C GLY A 129 -12.86 3.31 -22.98
N VAL A 130 -11.63 2.90 -23.34
CA VAL A 130 -11.23 2.72 -24.74
C VAL A 130 -11.95 1.54 -25.39
N ARG A 131 -12.05 0.38 -24.72
CA ARG A 131 -12.78 -0.79 -25.24
C ARG A 131 -14.27 -0.47 -25.50
N GLU A 132 -14.89 0.25 -24.59
CA GLU A 132 -16.27 0.68 -24.70
C GLU A 132 -16.46 1.72 -25.83
N ALA A 133 -15.57 2.71 -25.94
CA ALA A 133 -15.59 3.66 -27.05
C ALA A 133 -15.40 2.98 -28.42
N LEU A 134 -14.52 1.97 -28.50
CA LEU A 134 -14.34 1.14 -29.70
C LEU A 134 -15.58 0.32 -30.02
N SER A 135 -16.27 -0.22 -29.02
CA SER A 135 -17.52 -0.98 -29.21
C SER A 135 -18.63 -0.08 -29.75
N ARG A 136 -18.71 1.17 -29.31
CA ARG A 136 -19.64 2.18 -29.85
C ARG A 136 -19.28 2.67 -31.26
N ALA A 137 -18.01 2.60 -31.66
CA ALA A 137 -17.54 3.09 -32.96
C ALA A 137 -17.63 2.05 -34.09
N GLN A 138 -18.01 0.80 -33.80
CA GLN A 138 -18.14 -0.24 -34.83
C GLN A 138 -19.34 0.04 -35.76
N PRO A 139 -19.12 0.18 -37.09
CA PRO A 139 -20.20 0.38 -38.05
C PRO A 139 -20.93 -0.94 -38.24
N GLY A 140 -22.00 -1.15 -37.46
CA GLY A 140 -22.79 -2.39 -37.48
C GLY A 140 -23.72 -2.53 -36.27
N GLN A 141 -23.35 -1.98 -35.11
CA GLN A 141 -24.35 -1.67 -34.09
C GLN A 141 -25.11 -0.43 -34.54
N ALA A 142 -26.30 -0.67 -35.11
CA ALA A 142 -27.32 0.35 -35.26
C ALA A 142 -27.34 1.24 -34.02
N ALA A 143 -27.35 2.57 -34.22
CA ALA A 143 -27.47 3.57 -33.17
C ALA A 143 -28.36 3.03 -32.05
N VAL A 144 -27.74 2.55 -30.97
CA VAL A 144 -28.47 2.05 -29.80
C VAL A 144 -29.18 3.29 -29.30
N SER A 145 -30.48 3.33 -29.55
CA SER A 145 -31.34 4.42 -29.11
C SER A 145 -31.02 4.63 -27.64
N ALA A 146 -30.71 5.87 -27.25
CA ALA A 146 -30.41 6.21 -25.87
C ALA A 146 -31.42 5.48 -24.96
N PRO A 147 -30.97 4.77 -23.90
CA PRO A 147 -31.84 3.88 -23.16
C PRO A 147 -33.15 4.59 -22.82
N THR A 148 -34.25 4.13 -23.41
CA THR A 148 -35.56 4.72 -23.12
C THR A 148 -35.93 4.39 -21.66
N ASP A 149 -35.43 3.25 -21.18
CA ASP A 149 -35.40 2.86 -19.79
C ASP A 149 -34.58 3.84 -18.92
N PRO A 150 -35.20 4.48 -17.90
CA PRO A 150 -34.51 5.33 -16.95
C PRO A 150 -33.35 4.65 -16.20
N VAL A 151 -33.45 3.36 -15.89
CA VAL A 151 -32.39 2.64 -15.17
C VAL A 151 -31.15 2.50 -16.06
N GLY A 152 -31.33 2.09 -17.31
CA GLY A 152 -30.26 2.01 -18.31
C GLY A 152 -29.53 3.35 -18.52
N ARG A 153 -30.22 4.49 -18.42
CA ARG A 153 -29.57 5.81 -18.48
C ARG A 153 -28.69 6.10 -17.25
N LEU A 154 -29.16 5.76 -16.06
CA LEU A 154 -28.37 5.91 -14.83
C LEU A 154 -27.16 4.97 -14.84
N ALA A 155 -27.34 3.73 -15.30
CA ALA A 155 -26.26 2.77 -15.50
C ALA A 155 -25.19 3.33 -16.45
N ALA A 156 -25.61 3.83 -17.61
CA ALA A 156 -24.72 4.47 -18.58
C ALA A 156 -24.02 5.73 -18.03
N ARG A 157 -24.70 6.52 -17.18
CA ARG A 157 -24.11 7.71 -16.53
C ARG A 157 -23.07 7.33 -15.47
N TYR A 158 -23.34 6.33 -14.63
CA TYR A 158 -22.37 5.78 -13.67
C TYR A 158 -21.08 5.38 -14.39
N ASN A 159 -21.30 4.62 -15.45
CA ASN A 159 -20.32 4.18 -16.40
C ASN A 159 -19.52 5.38 -16.92
N GLU A 160 -20.15 6.34 -17.62
CA GLU A 160 -19.50 7.56 -18.12
C GLU A 160 -18.62 8.28 -17.09
N ILE A 161 -19.14 8.50 -15.87
CA ILE A 161 -18.40 9.13 -14.77
C ILE A 161 -17.12 8.35 -14.47
N ARG A 162 -17.19 7.01 -14.44
CA ARG A 162 -16.08 6.16 -14.04
C ARG A 162 -14.87 6.28 -14.98
N TRP A 163 -15.09 6.31 -16.29
CA TRP A 163 -14.00 6.40 -17.27
C TRP A 163 -13.57 7.83 -17.61
N THR A 164 -14.45 8.81 -17.47
CA THR A 164 -14.11 10.20 -17.81
C THR A 164 -13.50 10.96 -16.64
N MET A 165 -13.81 10.59 -15.40
CA MET A 165 -13.28 11.26 -14.21
C MET A 165 -12.10 10.49 -13.60
N SER A 166 -11.08 11.24 -13.18
CA SER A 166 -9.96 10.70 -12.41
C SER A 166 -10.44 10.12 -11.07
N SER A 167 -9.78 9.07 -10.60
CA SER A 167 -10.03 8.49 -9.27
C SER A 167 -9.88 9.55 -8.16
N GLY A 168 -10.79 9.52 -7.18
CA GLY A 168 -10.79 10.47 -6.08
C GLY A 168 -12.19 10.79 -5.55
N ARG A 169 -12.24 11.65 -4.53
CA ARG A 169 -13.47 12.00 -3.79
C ARG A 169 -14.57 12.54 -4.70
N ALA A 170 -14.23 13.40 -5.66
CA ALA A 170 -15.21 13.98 -6.58
C ALA A 170 -15.90 12.91 -7.46
N ARG A 171 -15.13 11.95 -7.99
CA ARG A 171 -15.66 10.81 -8.75
C ARG A 171 -16.55 9.93 -7.86
N THR A 172 -16.08 9.60 -6.66
CA THR A 172 -16.87 8.80 -5.70
C THR A 172 -18.18 9.48 -5.35
N GLN A 173 -18.19 10.79 -5.14
CA GLN A 173 -19.42 11.54 -4.88
C GLN A 173 -20.37 11.45 -6.07
N ALA A 174 -19.91 11.77 -7.29
CA ALA A 174 -20.75 11.71 -8.49
C ALA A 174 -21.31 10.31 -8.76
N MET A 175 -20.53 9.25 -8.55
CA MET A 175 -21.02 7.86 -8.65
C MET A 175 -22.03 7.54 -7.54
N SER A 176 -21.85 8.06 -6.33
CA SER A 176 -22.78 7.85 -5.22
C SER A 176 -24.13 8.52 -5.48
N ASP A 177 -24.11 9.74 -6.04
CA ASP A 177 -25.32 10.45 -6.45
C ASP A 177 -26.13 9.62 -7.47
N VAL A 178 -25.46 8.96 -8.42
CA VAL A 178 -26.13 8.06 -9.37
C VAL A 178 -26.77 6.85 -8.68
N VAL A 179 -26.10 6.25 -7.69
CA VAL A 179 -26.69 5.13 -6.93
C VAL A 179 -27.90 5.58 -6.13
N ASP A 180 -27.84 6.76 -5.51
CA ASP A 180 -28.97 7.31 -4.77
C ASP A 180 -30.17 7.60 -5.70
N GLU A 181 -29.92 8.09 -6.91
CA GLU A 181 -30.93 8.23 -7.97
C GLU A 181 -31.51 6.86 -8.38
N MET A 182 -30.68 5.83 -8.56
CA MET A 182 -31.13 4.47 -8.88
C MET A 182 -32.04 3.91 -7.77
N ILE A 183 -31.62 4.02 -6.49
CA ILE A 183 -32.39 3.58 -5.33
C ILE A 183 -33.75 4.28 -5.29
N GLY A 184 -33.78 5.60 -5.53
CA GLY A 184 -35.01 6.38 -5.55
C GLY A 184 -35.98 5.90 -6.64
N LEU A 185 -35.46 5.60 -7.83
CA LEU A 185 -36.25 5.16 -8.97
C LEU A 185 -36.75 3.72 -8.84
N LEU A 186 -35.93 2.83 -8.26
CA LEU A 186 -36.20 1.39 -8.16
C LEU A 186 -37.03 1.00 -6.93
N ARG A 187 -37.23 1.91 -5.98
CA ARG A 187 -38.01 1.63 -4.76
C ARG A 187 -39.46 1.29 -5.11
N GLY A 188 -39.90 0.10 -4.70
CA GLY A 188 -41.24 -0.42 -4.95
C GLY A 188 -41.50 -0.91 -6.38
N ALA A 189 -40.48 -0.89 -7.25
CA ALA A 189 -40.59 -1.52 -8.57
C ALA A 189 -40.78 -3.04 -8.42
N ARG A 190 -41.65 -3.64 -9.24
CA ARG A 190 -41.97 -5.07 -9.17
C ARG A 190 -41.45 -5.89 -10.35
N ASP A 191 -41.23 -5.23 -11.48
CA ASP A 191 -40.88 -5.88 -12.75
C ASP A 191 -39.40 -5.68 -13.11
N PHE A 192 -38.53 -5.53 -12.10
CA PHE A 192 -37.10 -5.38 -12.32
C PHE A 192 -36.44 -6.76 -12.43
N ASP A 193 -35.78 -7.01 -13.56
CA ASP A 193 -35.07 -8.28 -13.81
C ASP A 193 -33.72 -8.30 -13.08
N VAL A 194 -33.75 -8.69 -11.80
CA VAL A 194 -32.55 -8.79 -10.96
C VAL A 194 -31.52 -9.76 -11.54
N GLU A 195 -31.96 -10.92 -12.03
CA GLU A 195 -31.08 -11.98 -12.50
C GLU A 195 -30.26 -11.54 -13.71
N SER A 196 -30.91 -10.98 -14.73
CA SER A 196 -30.22 -10.49 -15.91
C SER A 196 -29.25 -9.36 -15.59
N HIS A 197 -29.59 -8.49 -14.63
CA HIS A 197 -28.74 -7.35 -14.28
C HIS A 197 -27.54 -7.76 -13.42
N LEU A 198 -27.68 -8.72 -12.50
CA LEU A 198 -26.55 -9.23 -11.71
C LEU A 198 -25.48 -9.91 -12.57
N HIS A 199 -25.88 -10.55 -13.66
CA HIS A 199 -24.98 -11.25 -14.59
C HIS A 199 -24.55 -10.42 -15.80
N SER A 200 -24.91 -9.14 -15.84
CA SER A 200 -24.55 -8.27 -16.97
C SER A 200 -23.05 -7.99 -17.02
N ASP A 201 -22.48 -7.96 -18.23
CA ASP A 201 -21.12 -7.49 -18.45
C ASP A 201 -20.97 -5.98 -18.14
N ASP A 202 -22.08 -5.23 -18.17
CA ASP A 202 -22.14 -3.82 -17.85
C ASP A 202 -22.13 -3.58 -16.34
N ARG A 203 -21.08 -2.90 -15.85
CA ARG A 203 -20.89 -2.57 -14.43
C ARG A 203 -22.00 -1.70 -13.85
N GLY A 204 -22.56 -0.79 -14.63
CA GLY A 204 -23.67 0.07 -14.24
C GLY A 204 -24.97 -0.72 -14.09
N LEU A 205 -25.21 -1.73 -14.93
CA LEU A 205 -26.37 -2.62 -14.79
C LEU A 205 -26.25 -3.54 -13.57
N ARG A 206 -25.06 -4.09 -13.29
CA ARG A 206 -24.83 -4.82 -12.03
C ARG A 206 -25.03 -3.95 -10.80
N LEU A 207 -24.56 -2.69 -10.86
CA LEU A 207 -24.78 -1.71 -9.81
C LEU A 207 -26.27 -1.38 -9.63
N ALA A 208 -27.05 -1.32 -10.71
CA ALA A 208 -28.49 -1.14 -10.65
C ALA A 208 -29.20 -2.31 -9.95
N ALA A 209 -28.76 -3.56 -10.15
CA ALA A 209 -29.28 -4.70 -9.40
C ALA A 209 -28.99 -4.60 -7.90
N ALA A 210 -27.76 -4.20 -7.52
CA ALA A 210 -27.43 -3.94 -6.13
C ALA A 210 -28.29 -2.81 -5.53
N ALA A 211 -28.52 -1.72 -6.29
CA ALA A 211 -29.38 -0.62 -5.88
C ALA A 211 -30.85 -1.06 -5.70
N TYR A 212 -31.36 -1.89 -6.62
CA TYR A 212 -32.69 -2.48 -6.51
C TYR A 212 -32.84 -3.33 -5.23
N LEU A 213 -31.91 -4.26 -4.98
CA LEU A 213 -31.95 -5.16 -3.82
C LEU A 213 -31.70 -4.41 -2.50
N TYR A 214 -30.98 -3.28 -2.53
CA TYR A 214 -30.89 -2.37 -1.40
C TYR A 214 -32.24 -1.70 -1.10
N ALA A 215 -32.97 -1.28 -2.16
CA ALA A 215 -34.26 -0.60 -2.04
C ALA A 215 -35.44 -1.53 -1.74
N ASN A 216 -35.36 -2.79 -2.21
CA ASN A 216 -36.37 -3.82 -2.09
C ASN A 216 -35.72 -5.13 -1.60
N PRO A 217 -35.37 -5.23 -0.31
CA PRO A 217 -34.67 -6.39 0.22
C PRO A 217 -35.49 -7.67 0.06
N ASP A 218 -34.90 -8.69 -0.56
CA ASP A 218 -35.48 -10.02 -0.71
C ASP A 218 -34.41 -11.10 -0.44
N PRO A 219 -34.51 -11.85 0.69
CA PRO A 219 -33.55 -12.87 1.08
C PRO A 219 -33.32 -13.97 0.04
N ALA A 220 -34.26 -14.21 -0.88
CA ALA A 220 -34.12 -15.20 -1.94
C ALA A 220 -32.92 -14.88 -2.87
N TRP A 221 -32.58 -13.60 -3.02
CA TRP A 221 -31.44 -13.15 -3.82
C TRP A 221 -30.12 -13.13 -3.05
N GLY A 222 -30.13 -13.43 -1.75
CA GLY A 222 -28.95 -13.27 -0.89
C GLY A 222 -27.71 -14.01 -1.40
N ARG A 223 -27.86 -15.28 -1.80
CA ARG A 223 -26.75 -16.07 -2.35
C ARG A 223 -26.23 -15.50 -3.68
N ALA A 224 -27.12 -15.27 -4.64
CA ALA A 224 -26.75 -14.73 -5.95
C ALA A 224 -26.08 -13.36 -5.83
N LEU A 225 -26.57 -12.48 -4.95
CA LEU A 225 -25.97 -11.19 -4.69
C LEU A 225 -24.60 -11.31 -4.00
N ALA A 226 -24.41 -12.27 -3.10
CA ALA A 226 -23.11 -12.52 -2.49
C ALA A 226 -22.08 -13.02 -3.52
N GLU A 227 -22.47 -13.94 -4.40
CA GLU A 227 -21.64 -14.43 -5.50
C GLU A 227 -21.27 -13.29 -6.46
N ALA A 228 -22.25 -12.47 -6.86
CA ALA A 228 -22.00 -11.27 -7.67
C ALA A 228 -21.06 -10.29 -6.96
N ALA A 229 -21.28 -10.02 -5.67
CA ALA A 229 -20.46 -9.07 -4.90
C ALA A 229 -18.98 -9.48 -4.85
N VAL A 230 -18.67 -10.78 -4.66
CA VAL A 230 -17.28 -11.24 -4.62
C VAL A 230 -16.62 -11.37 -5.99
N ALA A 231 -17.42 -11.48 -7.05
CA ALA A 231 -16.97 -11.51 -8.45
C ALA A 231 -16.71 -10.11 -9.02
N GLU A 232 -17.18 -9.05 -8.36
CA GLU A 232 -16.98 -7.68 -8.80
C GLU A 232 -15.50 -7.31 -8.93
N ASP A 233 -15.17 -6.69 -10.06
CA ASP A 233 -13.82 -6.27 -10.41
C ASP A 233 -13.50 -4.87 -9.88
N LYS A 234 -14.53 -4.06 -9.57
CA LYS A 234 -14.37 -2.69 -9.09
C LYS A 234 -14.77 -2.54 -7.62
N PRO A 235 -13.90 -1.93 -6.77
CA PRO A 235 -14.17 -1.76 -5.33
C PRO A 235 -15.49 -1.05 -4.99
N PHE A 236 -15.92 -0.10 -5.83
CA PHE A 236 -17.15 0.66 -5.62
C PHE A 236 -18.40 -0.23 -5.82
N ASN A 237 -18.44 -1.05 -6.87
CA ASN A 237 -19.53 -1.99 -7.12
C ASN A 237 -19.60 -3.03 -6.00
N GLU A 238 -18.46 -3.64 -5.66
CA GLU A 238 -18.39 -4.63 -4.58
C GLU A 238 -18.90 -4.04 -3.24
N TYR A 239 -18.51 -2.81 -2.91
CA TYR A 239 -18.99 -2.14 -1.70
C TYR A 239 -20.52 -2.00 -1.69
N TRP A 240 -21.13 -1.57 -2.80
CA TRP A 240 -22.58 -1.41 -2.89
C TRP A 240 -23.33 -2.74 -2.89
N ALA A 241 -22.81 -3.76 -3.57
CA ALA A 241 -23.37 -5.11 -3.53
C ALA A 241 -23.33 -5.70 -2.11
N LEU A 242 -22.23 -5.54 -1.38
CA LEU A 242 -22.11 -5.96 0.03
C LEU A 242 -23.01 -5.14 0.96
N LYS A 243 -23.20 -3.84 0.68
CA LYS A 243 -24.12 -2.98 1.43
C LYS A 243 -25.57 -3.41 1.20
N ALA A 244 -25.96 -3.72 -0.04
CA ALA A 244 -27.26 -4.30 -0.38
C ALA A 244 -27.48 -5.66 0.29
N LEU A 245 -26.47 -6.53 0.28
CA LEU A 245 -26.52 -7.84 0.92
C LEU A 245 -26.83 -7.77 2.42
N ARG A 246 -26.32 -6.75 3.12
CA ARG A 246 -26.65 -6.51 4.53
C ARG A 246 -28.10 -6.14 4.76
N GLU A 247 -28.70 -5.38 3.84
CA GLU A 247 -30.12 -5.05 3.90
C GLU A 247 -30.97 -6.28 3.58
N VAL A 248 -30.59 -7.06 2.55
CA VAL A 248 -31.23 -8.32 2.16
C VAL A 248 -31.33 -9.30 3.32
N PHE A 249 -30.27 -9.45 4.12
CA PHE A 249 -30.28 -10.35 5.29
C PHE A 249 -30.73 -9.71 6.60
N ARG A 250 -31.06 -8.41 6.63
CA ARG A 250 -31.47 -7.76 7.88
C ARG A 250 -32.78 -8.38 8.37
N GLY A 251 -32.72 -9.06 9.51
CA GLY A 251 -33.87 -9.76 10.10
C GLY A 251 -34.17 -11.13 9.46
N HIS A 252 -33.35 -11.58 8.51
CA HIS A 252 -33.52 -12.80 7.72
C HIS A 252 -32.27 -13.67 7.72
N CYS A 253 -31.56 -13.73 8.85
CA CYS A 253 -30.28 -14.42 8.96
C CYS A 253 -30.36 -15.94 8.70
N GLU A 254 -31.55 -16.52 8.78
CA GLU A 254 -31.82 -17.92 8.42
C GLU A 254 -31.58 -18.23 6.93
N TYR A 255 -31.60 -17.22 6.06
CA TYR A 255 -31.28 -17.35 4.64
C TYR A 255 -29.77 -17.25 4.34
N LEU A 256 -28.96 -16.84 5.32
CA LEU A 256 -27.50 -16.82 5.17
C LEU A 256 -26.93 -18.22 5.46
N ASP A 257 -26.83 -19.03 4.40
CA ASP A 257 -26.27 -20.38 4.50
C ASP A 257 -24.76 -20.39 4.78
N GLU A 258 -24.26 -21.56 5.19
CA GLU A 258 -22.85 -21.74 5.56
C GLU A 258 -21.90 -21.60 4.36
N GLU A 259 -22.36 -21.89 3.14
CA GLU A 259 -21.56 -21.75 1.93
C GLU A 259 -21.30 -20.27 1.61
N THR A 260 -22.36 -19.46 1.63
CA THR A 260 -22.36 -18.02 1.46
C THR A 260 -21.55 -17.35 2.58
N ARG A 261 -21.72 -17.80 3.82
CA ARG A 261 -20.90 -17.35 4.96
C ARG A 261 -19.41 -17.61 4.71
N ALA A 262 -19.06 -18.83 4.31
CA ALA A 262 -17.68 -19.20 4.02
C ALA A 262 -17.12 -18.41 2.84
N LEU A 263 -17.92 -18.14 1.81
CA LEU A 263 -17.56 -17.29 0.67
C LEU A 263 -17.17 -15.88 1.12
N LEU A 264 -18.03 -15.23 1.90
CA LEU A 264 -17.80 -13.89 2.43
C LEU A 264 -16.57 -13.85 3.36
N GLN A 265 -16.39 -14.86 4.20
CA GLN A 265 -15.23 -14.96 5.08
C GLN A 265 -13.93 -15.10 4.27
N ARG A 266 -13.90 -15.94 3.23
CA ARG A 266 -12.74 -16.07 2.33
C ARG A 266 -12.44 -14.75 1.65
N ARG A 267 -13.46 -14.06 1.11
CA ARG A 267 -13.28 -12.76 0.47
C ARG A 267 -12.74 -11.72 1.45
N MET A 268 -13.26 -11.66 2.67
CA MET A 268 -12.75 -10.75 3.72
C MET A 268 -11.27 -11.01 4.05
N ASN A 269 -10.84 -12.27 4.08
CA ASN A 269 -9.45 -12.64 4.36
C ASN A 269 -8.48 -12.30 3.21
N GLN A 270 -8.98 -12.16 1.98
CA GLN A 270 -8.18 -11.73 0.82
C GLN A 270 -8.00 -10.21 0.74
N MET A 271 -8.84 -9.44 1.45
CA MET A 271 -8.77 -7.99 1.46
C MET A 271 -7.82 -7.46 2.54
N LEU A 272 -7.25 -6.28 2.30
CA LEU A 272 -6.50 -5.57 3.32
C LEU A 272 -7.41 -5.26 4.53
N PRO A 273 -6.91 -5.43 5.77
CA PRO A 273 -7.65 -5.05 6.96
C PRO A 273 -8.03 -3.57 6.95
N GLY A 274 -9.24 -3.26 7.43
CA GLY A 274 -9.72 -1.88 7.57
C GLY A 274 -10.40 -1.29 6.34
N THR A 275 -10.50 -2.00 5.22
CA THR A 275 -11.27 -1.54 4.06
C THR A 275 -12.78 -1.51 4.35
N ASP A 276 -13.50 -0.58 3.72
CA ASP A 276 -14.95 -0.44 3.88
C ASP A 276 -15.71 -1.72 3.48
N ARG A 277 -15.25 -2.40 2.43
CA ARG A 277 -15.78 -3.69 1.96
C ARG A 277 -15.65 -4.79 3.02
N ALA A 278 -14.46 -4.96 3.60
CA ALA A 278 -14.26 -5.86 4.73
C ALA A 278 -15.10 -5.44 5.95
N GLY A 279 -15.33 -4.13 6.12
CA GLY A 279 -16.26 -3.59 7.11
C GLY A 279 -17.70 -4.04 6.91
N GLN A 280 -18.22 -4.05 5.68
CA GLN A 280 -19.57 -4.53 5.38
C GLN A 280 -19.70 -6.03 5.69
N ILE A 281 -18.74 -6.85 5.25
CA ILE A 281 -18.75 -8.30 5.53
C ILE A 281 -18.73 -8.56 7.03
N ARG A 282 -17.82 -7.90 7.77
CA ARG A 282 -17.71 -8.08 9.21
C ARG A 282 -19.01 -7.73 9.94
N LYS A 283 -19.64 -6.62 9.54
CA LYS A 283 -20.94 -6.22 10.11
C LYS A 283 -22.02 -7.26 9.78
N LEU A 284 -22.11 -7.73 8.53
CA LEU A 284 -23.06 -8.77 8.16
C LEU A 284 -22.90 -10.03 9.01
N LEU A 285 -21.68 -10.55 9.12
CA LEU A 285 -21.40 -11.78 9.88
C LEU A 285 -21.59 -11.62 11.39
N HIS A 286 -21.40 -10.40 11.90
CA HIS A 286 -21.71 -10.05 13.29
C HIS A 286 -23.23 -9.98 13.52
N ASP A 287 -23.97 -9.32 12.62
CA ASP A 287 -25.42 -9.13 12.72
C ASP A 287 -26.17 -10.47 12.50
N CYS A 288 -25.60 -11.38 11.70
CA CYS A 288 -26.09 -12.72 11.44
C CYS A 288 -25.07 -13.79 11.89
N PRO A 289 -24.96 -14.07 13.20
CA PRO A 289 -24.00 -15.07 13.71
C PRO A 289 -24.34 -16.46 13.19
N ALA A 290 -23.32 -17.34 13.11
CA ALA A 290 -23.55 -18.75 12.81
C ALA A 290 -24.50 -19.34 13.87
N ARG A 291 -25.40 -20.23 13.44
CA ARG A 291 -26.20 -20.98 14.40
C ARG A 291 -25.24 -21.88 15.19
N SER A 292 -24.94 -21.49 16.43
CA SER A 292 -24.26 -22.36 17.38
C SER A 292 -25.03 -23.66 17.38
N GLY A 293 -24.39 -24.75 16.92
CA GLY A 293 -25.01 -26.06 16.84
C GLY A 293 -25.76 -26.32 18.14
N GLY A 294 -27.08 -26.40 18.05
CA GLY A 294 -27.92 -26.70 19.18
C GLY A 294 -27.42 -28.02 19.77
N GLN A 295 -27.13 -28.00 21.06
CA GLN A 295 -27.28 -29.15 21.92
C GLN A 295 -28.49 -29.95 21.42
N ALA A 296 -28.25 -31.21 21.05
CA ALA A 296 -29.31 -32.18 20.94
C ALA A 296 -30.05 -32.17 22.29
N ALA A 297 -31.24 -31.55 22.30
CA ALA A 297 -32.21 -31.79 23.36
C ALA A 297 -32.65 -33.24 23.21
N VAL A 298 -32.02 -34.11 23.99
CA VAL A 298 -32.51 -35.44 24.35
C VAL A 298 -33.21 -35.33 25.69
#